data_AF-A0A318J914-F1
#
_entry.id   AF-A0A318J914-F1
#
_cell.length_a   1.000
_cell.length_b   1.000
_cell.length_c   1.000
_cell.angle_alpha   90.00
_cell.angle_beta   90.00
_cell.angle_gamma   90.00
#
_symmetry.space_group_name_H-M   'P 1'
#
loop_
_entity.id
_entity.type
_entity.pdbx_description
1 polymer ?
#
loop_
_entity_poly.entity_id
_entity_poly.type
_entity_poly.pdbx_seq_one_letter_code
_entity_poly.pdbx_strand_id
1 'polypeptide(L)'
;MTFWPRKGNIEPDMLVDLYWEDERKLLLIEFKWRAPLSGDDQLHKQWQDYLSHDERERALHLFIAPDTAEGSKAIMRDDVWNGRLLLRSWFDVLNTLHHLNESKIPHLQRWSEEVIGCLERLGIRPFRGFKHLSAPEVTSQRAIVFWRGFEGFAHMAKPEIPPLNVSQQAFFTAAGGHCG
;
A
#
# COMPACT_ATOMS: atom_id res chain seq x y z
N MET A 1 16.89 1.57 -22.79
CA MET A 1 16.51 0.53 -21.80
C MET A 1 17.25 -0.75 -22.17
N THR A 2 17.70 -1.49 -21.16
CA THR A 2 18.40 -2.78 -21.35
C THR A 2 17.83 -3.79 -20.37
N PHE A 3 17.42 -4.95 -20.89
CA PHE A 3 16.94 -6.07 -20.09
C PHE A 3 18.07 -7.03 -19.74
N TRP A 4 18.06 -7.52 -18.50
CA TRP A 4 19.06 -8.44 -17.93
C TRP A 4 20.52 -8.01 -18.18
N PRO A 5 20.87 -6.72 -17.98
CA PRO A 5 22.25 -6.33 -18.15
C PRO A 5 23.10 -6.99 -17.07
N ARG A 6 24.30 -7.43 -17.43
CA ARG A 6 25.14 -8.23 -16.54
C ARG A 6 26.49 -7.57 -16.31
N LYS A 7 26.91 -7.51 -15.04
CA LYS A 7 28.24 -7.07 -14.63
C LYS A 7 28.78 -8.06 -13.58
N GLY A 8 29.78 -8.84 -13.97
CA GLY A 8 30.23 -9.97 -13.15
C GLY A 8 29.10 -11.00 -12.95
N ASN A 9 28.76 -11.26 -11.68
CA ASN A 9 27.70 -12.19 -11.27
C ASN A 9 26.40 -11.47 -10.84
N ILE A 10 26.28 -10.18 -11.13
CA ILE A 10 25.11 -9.37 -10.77
C ILE A 10 24.34 -9.03 -12.03
N GLU A 11 23.04 -9.31 -11.98
CA GLU A 11 22.10 -9.19 -13.09
C GLU A 11 20.78 -8.63 -12.55
N PRO A 12 20.54 -7.31 -12.60
CA PRO A 12 19.20 -6.75 -12.43
C PRO A 12 18.31 -7.13 -13.62
N ASP A 13 17.00 -7.11 -13.43
CA ASP A 13 16.08 -7.42 -14.53
C ASP A 13 16.06 -6.34 -15.62
N MET A 14 16.21 -5.07 -15.24
CA MET A 14 16.21 -3.97 -16.20
C MET A 14 17.00 -2.76 -15.72
N LEU A 15 17.65 -2.08 -16.67
CA LEU A 15 18.26 -0.77 -16.46
C LEU A 15 17.68 0.22 -17.48
N VAL A 16 17.19 1.36 -16.99
CA VAL A 16 16.62 2.42 -17.83
C VAL A 16 17.37 3.71 -17.58
N ASP A 17 17.85 4.32 -18.65
CA ASP A 17 18.44 5.64 -18.62
C ASP A 17 17.40 6.65 -19.14
N LEU A 18 17.08 7.62 -18.29
CA LEU A 18 16.09 8.64 -18.51
C LEU A 18 16.79 9.98 -18.71
N TYR A 19 16.38 10.72 -19.73
CA TYR A 19 17.02 11.98 -20.13
C TYR A 19 15.97 13.03 -20.37
N TRP A 20 16.01 14.12 -19.60
CA TRP A 20 15.12 15.27 -19.73
C TRP A 20 15.96 16.54 -19.70
N GLU A 21 16.09 17.22 -20.84
CA GLU A 21 16.95 18.40 -20.98
C GLU A 21 18.37 18.15 -20.42
N ASP A 22 18.70 18.77 -19.28
CA ASP A 22 20.00 18.65 -18.60
C ASP A 22 20.01 17.60 -17.48
N GLU A 23 18.87 16.98 -17.18
CA GLU A 23 18.74 15.97 -16.13
C GLU A 23 18.83 14.55 -16.71
N ARG A 24 19.70 13.75 -16.11
CA ARG A 24 19.84 12.32 -16.41
C ARG A 24 19.57 11.50 -15.15
N LYS A 25 18.61 10.59 -15.22
CA LYS A 25 18.29 9.65 -14.12
C LYS A 25 18.45 8.22 -14.56
N LEU A 26 18.94 7.39 -13.65
CA LEU A 26 19.08 5.96 -13.88
C LEU A 26 18.04 5.20 -13.06
N LEU A 27 17.27 4.32 -13.67
CA LEU A 27 16.42 3.38 -12.95
C LEU A 27 17.05 2.00 -13.04
N LEU A 28 17.50 1.50 -11.90
CA LEU A 28 17.86 0.10 -11.72
C LEU A 28 16.60 -0.63 -11.24
N ILE A 29 16.21 -1.71 -11.91
CA ILE A 29 14.89 -2.34 -11.68
C ILE A 29 15.06 -3.83 -11.47
N GLU A 30 14.43 -4.33 -10.41
CA GLU A 30 14.27 -5.74 -10.09
C GLU A 30 12.77 -6.02 -9.94
N PHE A 31 12.26 -7.07 -10.59
CA PHE A 31 10.91 -7.55 -10.42
C PHE A 31 10.88 -8.99 -9.90
N LYS A 32 9.93 -9.28 -9.02
CA LYS A 32 9.62 -10.62 -8.53
C LYS A 32 8.16 -10.93 -8.77
N TRP A 33 7.88 -12.21 -9.02
CA TRP A 33 6.53 -12.71 -9.09
C TRP A 33 6.18 -13.53 -7.84
N ARG A 34 6.77 -14.71 -7.65
CA ARG A 34 6.55 -15.53 -6.44
C ARG A 34 7.81 -16.26 -6.00
N ALA A 35 8.95 -15.72 -6.39
CA ALA A 35 10.25 -16.26 -6.02
C ALA A 35 10.88 -15.33 -4.97
N PRO A 36 11.61 -15.90 -3.98
CA PRO A 36 12.46 -15.08 -3.13
C PRO A 36 13.54 -14.38 -3.97
N LEU A 37 14.23 -13.41 -3.36
CA LEU A 37 15.49 -12.92 -3.91
C LEU A 37 16.47 -14.10 -4.07
N SER A 38 17.32 -14.04 -5.09
CA SER A 38 18.34 -15.06 -5.38
C SER A 38 19.42 -15.15 -4.29
N GLY A 39 19.42 -14.20 -3.35
CA GLY A 39 20.20 -14.18 -2.13
C GLY A 39 19.75 -13.01 -1.26
N ASP A 40 20.02 -13.09 0.03
CA ASP A 40 19.58 -12.10 1.02
C ASP A 40 20.11 -10.69 0.70
N ASP A 41 21.26 -10.59 0.03
CA ASP A 41 21.96 -9.35 -0.31
C ASP A 41 21.85 -8.95 -1.79
N GLN A 42 20.95 -9.58 -2.55
CA GLN A 42 20.82 -9.32 -3.99
C GLN A 42 20.62 -7.82 -4.29
N LEU A 43 19.69 -7.16 -3.58
CA LEU A 43 19.40 -5.73 -3.78
C LEU A 43 20.61 -4.86 -3.39
N HIS A 44 21.31 -5.20 -2.31
CA HIS A 44 22.52 -4.48 -1.86
C HIS A 44 23.62 -4.57 -2.91
N LYS A 45 23.91 -5.76 -3.42
CA LYS A 45 24.91 -5.98 -4.48
C LYS A 45 24.57 -5.22 -5.77
N GLN A 46 23.30 -5.25 -6.18
CA GLN A 46 22.82 -4.47 -7.32
C GLN A 46 23.05 -2.96 -7.13
N TRP A 47 22.94 -2.45 -5.90
CA TRP A 47 23.18 -1.05 -5.64
C TRP A 47 24.68 -0.69 -5.50
N GLN A 48 25.42 -1.48 -4.70
CA GLN A 48 26.78 -1.16 -4.28
C GLN A 48 27.84 -1.58 -5.31
N ASP A 49 27.63 -2.69 -6.01
CA ASP A 49 28.66 -3.32 -6.84
C ASP A 49 28.34 -3.20 -8.34
N TYR A 50 27.07 -3.29 -8.70
CA TYR A 50 26.65 -3.16 -10.10
C TYR A 50 26.76 -1.70 -10.56
N LEU A 51 26.18 -0.75 -9.81
CA LEU A 51 26.32 0.68 -10.09
C LEU A 51 27.68 1.21 -9.62
N SER A 52 28.28 2.09 -10.42
CA SER A 52 29.39 2.94 -9.97
C SER A 52 28.93 4.00 -8.96
N HIS A 53 29.89 4.64 -8.29
CA HIS A 53 29.59 5.74 -7.37
C HIS A 53 28.81 6.87 -8.07
N ASP A 54 29.26 7.30 -9.25
CA ASP A 54 28.63 8.40 -10.00
C ASP A 54 27.24 8.05 -10.53
N GLU A 55 27.01 6.77 -10.85
CA GLU A 55 25.68 6.29 -11.25
C GLU A 55 24.70 6.32 -10.08
N ARG A 56 25.13 5.93 -8.87
CA ARG A 56 24.27 5.95 -7.67
C ARG A 56 23.75 7.35 -7.37
N GLU A 57 24.57 8.38 -7.53
CA GLU A 57 24.17 9.77 -7.27
C GLU A 57 22.94 10.23 -8.08
N ARG A 58 22.71 9.60 -9.23
CA ARG A 58 21.57 9.87 -10.10
C ARG A 58 20.63 8.69 -10.29
N ALA A 59 20.79 7.63 -9.51
CA ALA A 59 19.99 6.42 -9.63
C ALA A 59 18.82 6.39 -8.64
N LEU A 60 17.76 5.71 -9.05
CA LEU A 60 16.74 5.13 -8.18
C LEU A 60 16.76 3.62 -8.39
N HIS A 61 16.59 2.87 -7.30
CA HIS A 61 16.43 1.43 -7.34
C HIS A 61 14.95 1.11 -7.18
N LEU A 62 14.34 0.43 -8.14
CA LEU A 62 12.93 0.08 -8.12
C LEU A 62 12.77 -1.43 -7.93
N PHE A 63 12.13 -1.82 -6.83
CA PHE A 63 11.78 -3.20 -6.57
C PHE A 63 10.28 -3.41 -6.74
N ILE A 64 9.88 -4.29 -7.65
CA ILE A 64 8.48 -4.61 -7.95
C ILE A 64 8.17 -6.06 -7.58
N ALA A 65 7.18 -6.31 -6.73
CA ALA A 65 6.79 -7.66 -6.35
C ALA A 65 5.30 -7.74 -5.97
N PRO A 66 4.64 -8.90 -5.80
CA PRO A 66 3.27 -8.88 -5.27
C PRO A 66 3.21 -8.39 -3.84
N ASP A 67 4.25 -8.67 -3.07
CA ASP A 67 4.49 -8.17 -1.72
C ASP A 67 5.92 -7.64 -1.63
N THR A 68 6.10 -6.54 -0.91
CA THR A 68 7.38 -5.81 -0.85
C THR A 68 8.20 -6.10 0.40
N ALA A 69 7.83 -7.10 1.21
CA ALA A 69 8.47 -7.38 2.49
C ALA A 69 9.97 -7.67 2.36
N GLU A 70 10.42 -8.33 1.29
CA GLU A 70 11.86 -8.57 1.06
C GLU A 70 12.64 -7.27 0.86
N GLY A 71 12.06 -6.30 0.13
CA GLY A 71 12.63 -4.97 0.01
C GLY A 71 12.64 -4.22 1.34
N SER A 72 11.57 -4.32 2.13
CA SER A 72 11.51 -3.72 3.47
C SER A 72 12.55 -4.33 4.42
N LYS A 73 12.73 -5.65 4.40
CA LYS A 73 13.77 -6.36 5.17
C LYS A 73 15.17 -5.90 4.77
N ALA A 74 15.41 -5.71 3.47
CA ALA A 74 16.70 -5.21 2.99
C ALA A 74 17.01 -3.81 3.54
N ILE A 75 16.03 -2.89 3.53
CA ILE A 75 16.16 -1.55 4.13
C ILE A 75 16.41 -1.65 5.64
N MET A 76 15.64 -2.47 6.36
CA MET A 76 15.79 -2.64 7.81
C MET A 76 17.16 -3.21 8.21
N ARG A 77 17.75 -4.04 7.37
CA ARG A 77 19.07 -4.63 7.62
C ARG A 77 20.18 -3.60 7.48
N ASP A 78 20.17 -2.84 6.38
CA ASP A 78 21.14 -1.79 6.09
C ASP A 78 20.61 -0.91 4.94
N ASP A 79 20.24 0.34 5.21
CA ASP A 79 19.72 1.25 4.18
C ASP A 79 20.86 1.93 3.42
N VAL A 80 21.43 1.20 2.45
CA VAL A 80 22.46 1.71 1.55
C VAL A 80 21.94 2.66 0.48
N TRP A 81 20.61 2.79 0.35
CA TRP A 81 19.94 3.60 -0.66
C TRP A 81 19.68 5.02 -0.19
N ASN A 82 19.52 5.23 1.12
CA ASN A 82 19.16 6.51 1.73
C ASN A 82 17.90 7.10 1.08
N GLY A 83 16.81 6.31 1.04
CA GLY A 83 15.54 6.72 0.43
C GLY A 83 15.45 6.58 -1.10
N ARG A 84 16.48 6.06 -1.77
CA ARG A 84 16.48 5.81 -3.23
C ARG A 84 15.95 4.43 -3.65
N LEU A 85 15.59 3.57 -2.70
CA LEU A 85 14.92 2.29 -2.98
C LEU A 85 13.41 2.49 -2.94
N LEU A 86 12.78 2.38 -4.10
CA LEU A 86 11.34 2.47 -4.29
C LEU A 86 10.76 1.07 -4.27
N LEU A 87 9.95 0.78 -3.25
CA LEU A 87 9.19 -0.45 -3.15
C LEU A 87 7.83 -0.24 -3.82
N ARG A 88 7.50 -1.05 -4.82
CA ARG A 88 6.19 -1.05 -5.46
C ARG A 88 5.63 -2.45 -5.51
N SER A 89 4.37 -2.58 -5.17
CA SER A 89 3.64 -3.80 -5.44
C SER A 89 3.20 -3.85 -6.90
N TRP A 90 2.96 -5.04 -7.45
CA TRP A 90 2.24 -5.16 -8.73
C TRP A 90 0.83 -4.55 -8.68
N PHE A 91 0.25 -4.43 -7.48
CA PHE A 91 -1.02 -3.73 -7.29
C PHE A 91 -0.87 -2.21 -7.48
N ASP A 92 0.25 -1.62 -7.06
CA ASP A 92 0.57 -0.21 -7.34
C ASP A 92 0.74 0.04 -8.84
N VAL A 93 1.36 -0.91 -9.53
CA VAL A 93 1.47 -0.87 -11.01
C VAL A 93 0.07 -0.94 -11.64
N LEU A 94 -0.78 -1.86 -11.17
CA LEU A 94 -2.15 -1.99 -11.66
C LEU A 94 -2.96 -0.70 -11.50
N ASN A 95 -2.90 -0.06 -10.33
CA ASN A 95 -3.57 1.22 -10.08
C ASN A 95 -3.06 2.32 -11.01
N THR A 96 -1.74 2.38 -11.22
CA THR A 96 -1.12 3.34 -12.15
C THR A 96 -1.64 3.13 -13.58
N LEU A 97 -1.74 1.88 -14.03
CA LEU A 97 -2.24 1.55 -15.37
C LEU A 97 -3.71 1.92 -15.54
N HIS A 98 -4.55 1.77 -14.50
CA HIS A 98 -5.93 2.23 -14.54
C HIS A 98 -6.03 3.74 -14.79
N HIS A 99 -5.16 4.55 -14.19
CA HIS A 99 -5.10 5.99 -14.47
C HIS A 99 -4.58 6.31 -15.89
N LEU A 100 -3.59 5.56 -16.37
CA LEU A 100 -3.06 5.73 -17.72
C LEU A 100 -4.06 5.30 -18.81
N ASN A 101 -5.03 4.45 -18.47
CA ASN A 101 -6.08 4.05 -19.41
C ASN A 101 -7.01 5.21 -19.79
N GLU A 102 -7.00 6.31 -19.04
CA GLU A 102 -7.70 7.56 -19.38
C GLU A 102 -6.89 8.42 -20.38
N SER A 103 -5.69 7.98 -20.78
CA SER A 103 -4.84 8.69 -21.73
C SER A 103 -5.44 8.71 -23.13
N LYS A 104 -5.29 9.84 -23.82
CA LYS A 104 -5.70 10.02 -25.22
C LYS A 104 -4.76 9.34 -26.23
N ILE A 105 -3.78 8.55 -25.77
CA ILE A 105 -2.80 7.86 -26.62
C ILE A 105 -3.27 6.42 -26.84
N PRO A 106 -3.81 6.07 -28.03
CA PRO A 106 -4.50 4.78 -28.22
C PRO A 106 -3.61 3.55 -27.99
N HIS A 107 -2.34 3.63 -28.36
CA HIS A 107 -1.39 2.53 -28.16
C HIS A 107 -1.08 2.28 -26.68
N LEU A 108 -1.00 3.35 -25.89
CA LEU A 108 -0.75 3.24 -24.45
C LEU A 108 -1.98 2.67 -23.73
N GLN A 109 -3.18 3.07 -24.15
CA GLN A 109 -4.44 2.53 -23.64
C GLN A 109 -4.50 1.02 -23.88
N ARG A 110 -4.34 0.58 -25.15
CA ARG A 110 -4.38 -0.85 -25.49
C ARG A 110 -3.34 -1.65 -24.73
N TRP A 111 -2.11 -1.15 -24.64
CA TRP A 111 -1.06 -1.83 -23.86
C TRP A 111 -1.46 -1.94 -22.38
N SER A 112 -2.02 -0.88 -21.79
CA SER A 112 -2.47 -0.88 -20.40
C SER A 112 -3.58 -1.90 -20.17
N GLU A 113 -4.56 -1.99 -21.07
CA GLU A 113 -5.66 -2.98 -21.00
C GLU A 113 -5.17 -4.42 -21.01
N GLU A 114 -4.19 -4.74 -21.89
CA GLU A 114 -3.59 -6.08 -21.95
C GLU A 114 -2.82 -6.43 -20.67
N VAL A 115 -2.05 -5.47 -20.14
CA VAL A 115 -1.29 -5.67 -18.89
C VAL A 115 -2.25 -5.81 -17.70
N ILE A 116 -3.28 -4.97 -17.60
CA ILE A 116 -4.34 -5.07 -16.58
C ILE A 116 -4.99 -6.46 -16.64
N GLY A 117 -5.42 -6.90 -17.83
CA GLY A 117 -6.04 -8.20 -18.03
C GLY A 117 -5.13 -9.36 -17.62
N CYS A 118 -3.82 -9.26 -17.88
CA CYS A 118 -2.83 -10.23 -17.44
C CYS A 118 -2.71 -10.27 -15.91
N LEU A 119 -2.52 -9.11 -15.26
CA LEU A 119 -2.39 -9.00 -13.80
C LEU A 119 -3.64 -9.53 -13.08
N GLU A 120 -4.84 -9.19 -13.56
CA GLU A 120 -6.10 -9.68 -12.99
C GLU A 120 -6.23 -11.20 -13.09
N ARG A 121 -5.83 -11.80 -14.23
CA ARG A 121 -5.82 -13.27 -14.42
C ARG A 121 -4.83 -13.97 -13.50
N LEU A 122 -3.74 -13.31 -13.15
CA LEU A 122 -2.76 -13.83 -12.20
C LEU A 122 -3.15 -13.58 -10.73
N GLY A 123 -4.33 -13.00 -10.50
CA GLY A 123 -4.91 -12.78 -9.17
C GLY A 123 -4.58 -11.43 -8.55
N ILE A 124 -3.89 -10.55 -9.28
CA ILE A 124 -3.59 -9.19 -8.84
C ILE A 124 -4.72 -8.29 -9.33
N ARG A 125 -5.68 -8.03 -8.44
CA ARG A 125 -6.90 -7.28 -8.77
C ARG A 125 -7.42 -6.52 -7.55
N PRO A 126 -8.14 -5.41 -7.76
CA PRO A 126 -8.75 -4.67 -6.65
C PRO A 126 -9.77 -5.54 -5.93
N PHE A 127 -9.94 -5.27 -4.63
CA PHE A 127 -11.05 -5.85 -3.88
C PHE A 127 -12.37 -5.30 -4.43
N ARG A 128 -13.23 -6.20 -4.93
CA ARG A 128 -14.54 -5.85 -5.51
C ARG A 128 -15.70 -6.07 -4.54
N GLY A 129 -15.43 -6.02 -3.25
CA GLY A 129 -16.42 -6.34 -2.22
C GLY A 129 -16.55 -7.84 -1.95
N PHE A 130 -17.42 -8.16 -1.00
CA PHE A 130 -17.80 -9.54 -0.70
C PHE A 130 -19.01 -9.94 -1.54
N LYS A 131 -18.92 -11.08 -2.20
CA LYS A 131 -20.11 -11.71 -2.79
C LYS A 131 -20.78 -12.56 -1.72
N HIS A 132 -22.11 -12.47 -1.61
CA HIS A 132 -22.93 -13.26 -0.67
C HIS A 132 -22.77 -12.95 0.82
N LEU A 133 -22.19 -11.78 1.16
CA LEU A 133 -22.31 -11.26 2.52
C LEU A 133 -23.67 -10.57 2.63
N SER A 134 -24.70 -11.35 2.90
CA SER A 134 -26.02 -10.83 3.26
C SER A 134 -25.87 -10.02 4.55
N ALA A 135 -26.61 -8.90 4.65
CA ALA A 135 -26.76 -8.26 5.95
C ALA A 135 -27.24 -9.32 6.96
N PRO A 136 -26.66 -9.38 8.18
CA PRO A 136 -27.16 -10.29 9.19
C PRO A 136 -28.67 -10.06 9.33
N GLU A 137 -29.44 -11.15 9.39
CA GLU A 137 -30.87 -11.05 9.63
C GLU A 137 -31.04 -10.29 10.95
N VAL A 138 -31.47 -9.03 10.84
CA VAL A 138 -31.99 -8.31 11.99
C VAL A 138 -33.30 -9.01 12.29
N THR A 139 -33.24 -10.07 13.10
CA THR A 139 -34.45 -10.56 13.76
C THR A 139 -34.98 -9.34 14.48
N SER A 140 -36.12 -8.84 13.99
CA SER A 140 -36.90 -7.83 14.67
C SER A 140 -37.47 -8.49 15.92
N GLN A 141 -36.60 -8.89 16.85
CA GLN A 141 -36.98 -9.00 18.22
C GLN A 141 -37.42 -7.59 18.56
N ARG A 142 -38.72 -7.41 18.74
CA ARG A 142 -39.28 -6.41 19.65
C ARG A 142 -38.77 -6.73 21.06
N ALA A 143 -37.46 -6.81 21.23
CA ALA A 143 -36.85 -6.64 22.53
C ALA A 143 -37.14 -5.19 22.86
N ILE A 144 -37.94 -5.00 23.89
CA ILE A 144 -38.13 -3.72 24.53
C ILE A 144 -36.73 -3.37 25.09
N VAL A 145 -35.89 -2.73 24.27
CA VAL A 145 -34.49 -2.40 24.63
C VAL A 145 -34.44 -1.33 25.72
N PHE A 146 -35.56 -0.64 25.96
CA PHE A 146 -35.70 0.28 27.08
C PHE A 146 -36.62 -0.31 28.15
N TRP A 147 -36.04 -0.65 29.30
CA TRP A 147 -36.76 -0.93 30.53
C TRP A 147 -37.85 0.12 30.77
N ARG A 148 -39.14 -0.24 30.69
CA ARG A 148 -40.28 0.67 30.89
C ARG A 148 -40.59 0.99 32.35
N GLY A 149 -39.56 1.03 33.19
CA GLY A 149 -39.71 1.36 34.60
C GLY A 149 -40.38 0.25 35.41
N PHE A 150 -40.09 0.30 36.71
CA PHE A 150 -40.62 -0.58 37.73
C PHE A 150 -41.91 0.07 38.27
N GLU A 151 -43.08 -0.52 38.07
CA GLU A 151 -44.31 -0.10 38.76
C GLU A 151 -44.27 -0.63 40.20
N GLY A 152 -43.54 0.05 41.10
CA GLY A 152 -43.63 -0.33 42.51
C GLY A 152 -42.51 0.14 43.42
N PHE A 153 -42.29 1.44 43.60
CA PHE A 153 -41.79 1.92 44.88
C PHE A 153 -42.63 3.09 45.35
N ALA A 154 -43.64 2.80 46.16
CA ALA A 154 -44.16 3.78 47.09
C ALA A 154 -43.04 4.05 48.11
N HIS A 155 -42.61 5.31 48.18
CA HIS A 155 -41.63 5.86 49.14
C HIS A 155 -40.18 5.40 49.00
N MET A 156 -39.43 6.08 48.12
CA MET A 156 -38.02 6.36 48.39
C MET A 156 -37.83 7.86 48.60
N ALA A 157 -37.18 8.23 49.70
CA ALA A 157 -36.79 9.60 49.99
C ALA A 157 -35.86 10.12 48.89
N LYS A 158 -36.03 11.40 48.52
CA LYS A 158 -35.25 12.05 47.48
C LYS A 158 -33.76 11.99 47.85
N PRO A 159 -32.87 11.46 46.99
CA PRO A 159 -31.43 11.52 47.25
C PRO A 159 -30.97 12.98 47.20
N GLU A 160 -30.23 13.43 48.20
CA GLU A 160 -29.52 14.70 48.14
C GLU A 160 -28.41 14.61 47.09
N ILE A 161 -28.43 15.55 46.14
CA ILE A 161 -27.43 15.64 45.08
C ILE A 161 -26.21 16.39 45.67
N PRO A 162 -25.04 15.75 45.81
CA PRO A 162 -23.83 16.49 46.14
C PRO A 162 -23.48 17.43 44.97
N PRO A 163 -22.94 18.64 45.23
CA PRO A 163 -22.63 19.60 44.18
C PRO A 163 -21.63 18.99 43.18
N LEU A 164 -22.02 18.99 41.90
CA LEU A 164 -21.22 18.53 40.78
C LEU A 164 -19.97 19.41 40.62
N ASN A 165 -18.81 18.82 40.89
CA ASN A 165 -17.51 19.40 40.53
C ASN A 165 -17.27 19.14 39.03
N VAL A 166 -17.18 20.21 38.23
CA VAL A 166 -17.28 20.20 36.75
C VAL A 166 -16.04 19.60 36.04
N SER A 167 -15.14 18.92 36.74
CA SER A 167 -13.81 18.57 36.21
C SER A 167 -13.62 17.12 35.74
N GLN A 168 -14.68 16.33 35.53
CA GLN A 168 -14.53 14.99 34.94
C GLN A 168 -15.52 14.73 33.80
N GLN A 169 -15.18 15.27 32.62
CA GLN A 169 -15.67 14.70 31.37
C GLN A 169 -14.78 13.51 31.00
N ALA A 170 -15.34 12.30 31.10
CA ALA A 170 -14.78 11.13 30.43
C ALA A 170 -15.11 11.20 28.93
N PHE A 171 -14.07 11.14 28.11
CA PHE A 171 -14.09 11.33 26.66
C PHE A 171 -14.91 10.27 25.92
N PHE A 172 -15.68 10.73 24.93
CA PHE A 172 -15.76 10.12 23.60
C PHE A 172 -16.02 11.23 22.57
N THR A 173 -14.99 11.70 21.88
CA THR A 173 -15.15 12.48 20.64
C THR A 173 -14.99 11.54 19.46
N ALA A 174 -16.11 11.22 18.81
CA ALA A 174 -16.12 10.77 17.44
C ALA A 174 -15.70 11.96 16.56
N ALA A 175 -14.54 11.88 15.92
CA ALA A 175 -14.20 12.77 14.82
C ALA A 175 -14.63 12.12 13.51
N GLY A 176 -15.89 12.34 13.15
CA GLY A 176 -16.31 12.34 11.75
C GLY A 176 -15.65 13.53 11.05
N GLY A 177 -15.11 13.29 9.85
CA GLY A 177 -14.51 14.35 9.03
C GLY A 177 -15.56 15.31 8.47
N HIS A 178 -15.11 16.44 7.93
CA HIS A 178 -15.73 17.11 6.79
C HIS A 178 -14.72 18.07 6.12
N CYS A 179 -14.54 17.83 4.82
CA CYS A 179 -14.44 18.78 3.72
C CYS A 179 -13.42 19.93 3.76
N GLY A 180 -12.46 19.82 2.84
CA GLY A 180 -11.67 20.89 2.24
C GLY A 180 -10.99 20.34 1.01
#